data_AF-A0A2R6NZC8-F1
#
_entry.id   AF-A0A2R6NZC8-F1
#
_cell.length_a   1.000
_cell.length_b   1.000
_cell.length_c   1.000
_cell.angle_alpha   90.00
_cell.angle_beta   90.00
_cell.angle_gamma   90.00
#
_symmetry.space_group_name_H-M   'P 1'
#
loop_
_entity.id
_entity.type
_entity.pdbx_description
1 polymer ?
#
loop_
_entity_poly.entity_id
_entity_poly.type
_entity_poly.pdbx_seq_one_letter_code
_entity_poly.pdbx_strand_id
1 'polypeptide(L)'
;MESEKDKYHEQLIAAEKRIDRLQSKTVAALNPHSAGVKEEVKDESPRDTPSSPVHSQSLANGVHSDEANEWESVAKVREGKIEELINENASMRQELFDLKLSMKYPPEELVKDNMHYKVLLIHASKLEHIISENQSEISGLKDEVESLKATRLELEEGVKAATEKATQEVRSMLVKRDNENARLREQRDQQVSELNERKQKDSYKLTSVNEIKALAESRSERIKILESEVKRLRTRLAAEANDEDLMTFLFKSTSEEVSYISDLKSRLAAADRRANASGNTPLTVIEAQAQLAEAHRRLEEYQIIFGKTPLDVSTLTEQLRLKESEIEKLRLLEKQRDQAEASLYTELEKLSAAWEALDRQVKGKVFDLAAMEERISKSSLEKAKSDNKFYSAMRDKEAIETERKNLARTLEKQGKLLERLSEGEKTLIARTSDLEREVKAWRQAVDKQKECSETLEKEVQQWQKRATGERERCDKLIYAIREHEDDLRKRREELRKAEEAVAKSKKEADKYAAKMKAMSHNHSSSANSREHDLQSEVDKCMTILKCSTCKMHMRNTVITKCMHCKADHESHVNFLDSFAWFSSSVLP
;
A
#
# COMPACT_ATOMS: atom_id res chain seq x y z
N MET A 1 1.86 4.32 26.02
CA MET A 1 2.75 3.19 26.34
C MET A 1 3.13 3.20 27.83
N GLU A 2 4.23 3.81 28.27
CA GLU A 2 4.65 3.72 29.69
C GLU A 2 3.64 4.33 30.67
N SER A 3 3.17 5.56 30.44
CA SER A 3 2.15 6.20 31.29
C SER A 3 0.81 5.45 31.38
N GLU A 4 0.49 4.60 30.40
CA GLU A 4 -0.71 3.74 30.45
C GLU A 4 -0.43 2.46 31.25
N LYS A 5 0.76 1.87 31.09
CA LYS A 5 1.23 0.74 31.89
C LYS A 5 1.25 1.09 33.39
N ASP A 6 1.71 2.29 33.75
CA ASP A 6 1.72 2.75 35.14
C ASP A 6 0.31 2.92 35.69
N LYS A 7 -0.62 3.51 34.92
CA LYS A 7 -2.04 3.62 35.29
C LYS A 7 -2.69 2.24 35.50
N TYR A 8 -2.44 1.29 34.61
CA TYR A 8 -2.94 -0.07 34.78
C TYR A 8 -2.32 -0.76 36.00
N HIS A 9 -1.05 -0.51 36.30
CA HIS A 9 -0.40 -1.06 37.49
C HIS A 9 -0.98 -0.46 38.79
N GLU A 10 -1.22 0.85 38.86
CA GLU A 10 -1.90 1.50 39.98
C GLU A 10 -3.33 0.98 40.19
N GLN A 11 -4.09 0.79 39.10
CA GLN A 11 -5.44 0.21 39.15
C GLN A 11 -5.43 -1.24 39.65
N LEU A 12 -4.44 -2.03 39.24
CA LEU A 12 -4.29 -3.43 39.67
C LEU A 12 -3.92 -3.50 41.16
N ILE A 13 -2.97 -2.69 41.62
CA ILE A 13 -2.62 -2.53 43.05
C ILE A 13 -3.84 -2.04 43.87
N ALA A 14 -4.68 -1.16 43.31
CA ALA A 14 -5.90 -0.70 43.96
C ALA A 14 -6.98 -1.79 44.04
N ALA A 15 -7.05 -2.69 43.05
CA ALA A 15 -7.94 -3.85 43.06
C ALA A 15 -7.45 -4.91 44.06
N GLU A 16 -6.16 -5.23 44.08
CA GLU A 16 -5.53 -6.11 45.08
C GLU A 16 -5.78 -5.59 46.50
N LYS A 17 -5.56 -4.30 46.76
CA LYS A 17 -5.87 -3.66 48.06
C LYS A 17 -7.36 -3.67 48.41
N ARG A 18 -8.28 -3.82 47.45
CA ARG A 18 -9.72 -4.05 47.74
C ARG A 18 -9.99 -5.51 48.09
N ILE A 19 -9.35 -6.45 47.40
CA ILE A 19 -9.47 -7.89 47.69
C ILE A 19 -8.89 -8.19 49.09
N ASP A 20 -7.71 -7.68 49.41
CA ASP A 20 -7.11 -7.81 50.76
C ASP A 20 -8.02 -7.24 51.87
N ARG A 21 -8.71 -6.12 51.62
CA ARG A 21 -9.66 -5.52 52.57
C ARG A 21 -10.95 -6.34 52.75
N LEU A 22 -11.34 -7.13 51.76
CA LEU A 22 -12.48 -8.05 51.83
C LEU A 22 -12.10 -9.39 52.47
N GLN A 23 -10.90 -9.90 52.16
CA GLN A 23 -10.35 -11.12 52.76
C GLN A 23 -9.96 -10.92 54.23
N SER A 24 -9.48 -9.73 54.62
CA SER A 24 -9.13 -9.38 56.02
C SER A 24 -10.32 -9.09 56.95
N LYS A 25 -11.57 -9.26 56.50
CA LYS A 25 -12.77 -9.01 57.32
C LYS A 25 -13.69 -10.22 57.52
N THR A 26 -13.21 -11.41 57.20
CA THR A 26 -13.95 -12.66 57.43
C THR A 26 -13.09 -13.63 58.26
N VAL A 27 -13.70 -14.22 59.29
CA VAL A 27 -13.11 -15.16 60.29
C VAL A 27 -12.30 -14.53 61.44
N ALA A 28 -13.00 -14.09 62.50
CA ALA A 28 -12.54 -14.19 63.91
C ALA A 28 -13.66 -13.78 64.90
N ALA A 29 -14.58 -14.69 65.25
CA ALA A 29 -15.50 -14.53 66.38
C ALA A 29 -16.07 -15.89 66.87
N LEU A 30 -15.18 -16.77 67.34
CA LEU A 30 -15.54 -17.84 68.27
C LEU A 30 -15.10 -17.40 69.69
N ASN A 31 -16.01 -17.49 70.66
CA ASN A 31 -15.84 -17.08 72.07
C ASN A 31 -14.72 -17.87 72.79
N PRO A 32 -14.10 -17.35 73.89
CA PRO A 32 -14.68 -17.58 75.24
C PRO A 32 -14.39 -16.55 76.37
N HIS A 33 -15.28 -16.54 77.39
CA HIS A 33 -15.11 -16.12 78.81
C HIS A 33 -14.78 -14.63 79.13
N SER A 34 -15.22 -14.01 80.24
CA SER A 34 -16.14 -14.33 81.36
C SER A 34 -16.59 -12.97 81.99
N ALA A 35 -17.39 -12.80 83.06
CA ALA A 35 -18.01 -13.63 84.12
C ALA A 35 -19.29 -12.89 84.63
N GLY A 36 -20.13 -13.38 85.55
CA GLY A 36 -20.21 -14.66 86.28
C GLY A 36 -21.32 -14.64 87.35
N VAL A 37 -21.42 -15.72 88.15
CA VAL A 37 -22.29 -15.91 89.35
C VAL A 37 -23.80 -16.05 89.00
N LYS A 38 -24.55 -17.11 89.28
CA LYS A 38 -24.45 -18.37 90.09
C LYS A 38 -25.46 -19.40 89.47
N GLU A 39 -25.59 -20.69 89.81
CA GLU A 39 -25.05 -21.59 90.86
C GLU A 39 -24.87 -23.02 90.25
N GLU A 40 -25.11 -24.10 91.01
CA GLU A 40 -25.00 -25.54 90.68
C GLU A 40 -26.32 -26.28 91.15
N VAL A 41 -26.63 -27.58 90.97
CA VAL A 41 -25.84 -28.84 90.85
C VAL A 41 -26.63 -29.95 90.06
N LYS A 42 -25.86 -30.84 89.39
CA LYS A 42 -26.07 -32.27 89.00
C LYS A 42 -27.11 -33.11 89.81
N ASP A 43 -27.71 -34.24 89.39
CA ASP A 43 -27.18 -35.45 88.70
C ASP A 43 -28.31 -36.44 88.19
N GLU A 44 -27.95 -37.64 87.72
CA GLU A 44 -28.77 -38.63 86.96
C GLU A 44 -29.81 -39.54 87.71
N SER A 45 -30.86 -40.03 86.99
CA SER A 45 -31.53 -41.39 86.94
C SER A 45 -31.81 -42.27 88.21
N PRO A 46 -32.61 -43.38 88.18
CA PRO A 46 -33.73 -43.86 87.31
C PRO A 46 -34.98 -44.46 88.08
N ARG A 47 -35.99 -44.96 87.33
CA ARG A 47 -37.01 -46.05 87.62
C ARG A 47 -37.66 -46.24 89.02
N ASP A 48 -39.01 -46.36 89.08
CA ASP A 48 -39.74 -47.66 89.19
C ASP A 48 -41.30 -47.53 89.28
N THR A 49 -42.01 -48.67 89.27
CA THR A 49 -43.48 -48.87 89.49
C THR A 49 -43.73 -49.52 90.88
N PRO A 50 -44.90 -50.04 91.35
CA PRO A 50 -46.27 -50.15 90.79
C PRO A 50 -47.46 -49.95 91.82
N SER A 51 -48.68 -50.34 91.39
CA SER A 51 -49.82 -50.91 92.17
C SER A 51 -51.00 -50.06 92.70
N SER A 52 -52.21 -50.59 92.41
CA SER A 52 -53.57 -50.31 92.94
C SER A 52 -53.77 -50.90 94.38
N PRO A 53 -54.97 -50.99 95.06
CA PRO A 53 -56.33 -51.31 94.52
C PRO A 53 -57.62 -50.84 95.32
N VAL A 54 -58.80 -51.34 94.87
CA VAL A 54 -60.11 -51.61 95.58
C VAL A 54 -61.21 -50.53 95.77
N HIS A 55 -62.18 -50.55 94.83
CA HIS A 55 -63.65 -50.78 95.00
C HIS A 55 -64.42 -50.47 96.33
N SER A 56 -65.53 -49.72 96.21
CA SER A 56 -66.86 -50.09 96.75
C SER A 56 -68.00 -49.18 96.22
N GLN A 57 -69.24 -49.69 96.21
CA GLN A 57 -70.47 -49.00 95.74
C GLN A 57 -71.37 -48.62 96.94
N SER A 58 -72.23 -47.59 96.80
CA SER A 58 -73.71 -47.69 97.01
C SER A 58 -74.40 -46.38 97.46
N LEU A 59 -75.28 -45.88 96.58
CA LEU A 59 -76.64 -45.33 96.79
C LEU A 59 -76.98 -44.28 97.88
N ALA A 60 -77.80 -43.31 97.41
CA ALA A 60 -79.07 -42.81 97.99
C ALA A 60 -79.14 -41.33 98.41
N ASN A 61 -80.07 -40.62 97.74
CA ASN A 61 -80.65 -39.31 98.00
C ASN A 61 -80.60 -38.76 99.44
N GLY A 62 -80.40 -37.43 99.54
CA GLY A 62 -81.54 -36.61 99.96
C GLY A 62 -81.26 -35.40 100.87
N VAL A 63 -81.03 -34.24 100.23
CA VAL A 63 -81.45 -32.90 100.68
C VAL A 63 -80.84 -32.37 101.98
N HIS A 64 -80.07 -31.27 101.92
CA HIS A 64 -80.49 -29.96 102.46
C HIS A 64 -79.41 -28.87 102.35
N SER A 65 -79.74 -27.82 101.60
CA SER A 65 -79.29 -26.42 101.72
C SER A 65 -77.82 -26.00 101.55
N ASP A 66 -76.81 -26.85 101.76
CA ASP A 66 -75.40 -26.47 101.54
C ASP A 66 -74.88 -26.81 100.14
N GLU A 67 -75.42 -27.88 99.53
CA GLU A 67 -75.05 -28.35 98.19
C GLU A 67 -75.19 -27.26 97.11
N ALA A 68 -76.13 -26.32 97.26
CA ALA A 68 -76.36 -25.27 96.26
C ALA A 68 -75.14 -24.34 96.07
N ASN A 69 -74.44 -23.99 97.17
CA ASN A 69 -73.23 -23.18 97.12
C ASN A 69 -72.04 -23.96 96.54
N GLU A 70 -71.96 -25.27 96.82
CA GLU A 70 -70.93 -26.13 96.24
C GLU A 70 -71.15 -26.35 94.73
N TRP A 71 -72.41 -26.57 94.30
CA TRP A 71 -72.75 -26.66 92.88
C TRP A 71 -72.56 -25.32 92.15
N GLU A 72 -72.80 -24.16 92.78
CA GLU A 72 -72.50 -22.85 92.19
C GLU A 72 -70.98 -22.61 92.08
N SER A 73 -70.19 -23.05 93.07
CA SER A 73 -68.72 -23.02 93.02
C SER A 73 -68.18 -23.93 91.90
N VAL A 74 -68.67 -25.17 91.80
CA VAL A 74 -68.32 -26.11 90.73
C VAL A 74 -68.79 -25.60 89.37
N ALA A 75 -69.95 -24.93 89.29
CA ALA A 75 -70.41 -24.28 88.07
C ALA A 75 -69.46 -23.16 87.65
N LYS A 76 -69.07 -22.24 88.55
CA LYS A 76 -68.11 -21.17 88.27
C LYS A 76 -66.74 -21.69 87.81
N VAL A 77 -66.22 -22.76 88.42
CA VAL A 77 -64.97 -23.39 87.98
C VAL A 77 -65.10 -24.05 86.61
N ARG A 78 -66.25 -24.67 86.31
CA ARG A 78 -66.53 -25.25 84.97
C ARG A 78 -66.74 -24.16 83.92
N GLU A 79 -67.43 -23.09 84.26
CA GLU A 79 -67.72 -21.94 83.40
C GLU A 79 -66.42 -21.20 83.06
N GLY A 80 -65.58 -20.92 84.05
CA GLY A 80 -64.21 -20.42 83.82
C GLY A 80 -63.36 -21.36 82.96
N LYS A 81 -63.45 -22.69 83.15
CA LYS A 81 -62.72 -23.63 82.27
C LYS A 81 -63.31 -23.72 80.86
N ILE A 82 -64.61 -23.49 80.70
CA ILE A 82 -65.27 -23.37 79.40
C ILE A 82 -64.82 -22.07 78.70
N GLU A 83 -64.72 -20.95 79.42
CA GLU A 83 -64.17 -19.70 78.89
C GLU A 83 -62.70 -19.83 78.47
N GLU A 84 -61.85 -20.45 79.29
CA GLU A 84 -60.47 -20.80 78.92
C GLU A 84 -60.43 -21.64 77.63
N LEU A 85 -61.22 -22.71 77.54
CA LEU A 85 -61.28 -23.57 76.38
C LEU A 85 -61.86 -22.87 75.13
N ILE A 86 -62.80 -21.94 75.29
CA ILE A 86 -63.32 -21.10 74.20
C ILE A 86 -62.24 -20.15 73.70
N ASN A 87 -61.50 -19.52 74.60
CA ASN A 87 -60.39 -18.62 74.26
C ASN A 87 -59.23 -19.38 73.58
N GLU A 88 -58.87 -20.57 74.06
CA GLU A 88 -57.90 -21.47 73.41
C GLU A 88 -58.41 -21.91 72.02
N ASN A 89 -59.69 -22.29 71.87
CA ASN A 89 -60.26 -22.65 70.57
C ASN A 89 -60.28 -21.46 69.60
N ALA A 90 -60.53 -20.25 70.10
CA ALA A 90 -60.49 -19.02 69.31
C ALA A 90 -59.05 -18.71 68.85
N SER A 91 -58.05 -18.81 69.75
CA SER A 91 -56.63 -18.65 69.40
C SER A 91 -56.20 -19.67 68.34
N MET A 92 -56.46 -20.97 68.55
CA MET A 92 -56.09 -21.99 67.57
C MET A 92 -56.82 -21.84 66.23
N ARG A 93 -58.07 -21.33 66.22
CA ARG A 93 -58.78 -21.01 64.97
C ARG A 93 -58.18 -19.81 64.24
N GLN A 94 -57.76 -18.79 64.99
CA GLN A 94 -57.06 -17.62 64.46
C GLN A 94 -55.70 -18.04 63.87
N GLU A 95 -54.89 -18.78 64.63
CA GLU A 95 -53.60 -19.34 64.19
C GLU A 95 -53.75 -20.24 62.95
N LEU A 96 -54.78 -21.11 62.91
CA LEU A 96 -55.07 -21.94 61.74
C LEU A 96 -55.56 -21.12 60.53
N PHE A 97 -56.21 -19.98 60.75
CA PHE A 97 -56.59 -19.06 59.68
C PHE A 97 -55.34 -18.35 59.13
N ASP A 98 -54.47 -17.85 60.01
CA ASP A 98 -53.24 -17.14 59.66
C ASP A 98 -52.21 -18.08 58.99
N LEU A 99 -52.09 -19.33 59.43
CA LEU A 99 -51.31 -20.36 58.72
C LEU A 99 -51.90 -20.71 57.35
N LYS A 100 -53.22 -20.82 57.23
CA LYS A 100 -53.86 -21.06 55.92
C LYS A 100 -53.68 -19.87 54.97
N LEU A 101 -53.70 -18.65 55.51
CA LEU A 101 -53.47 -17.43 54.74
C LEU A 101 -52.02 -17.36 54.26
N SER A 102 -51.04 -17.63 55.12
CA SER A 102 -49.61 -17.64 54.75
C SER A 102 -49.23 -18.81 53.84
N MET A 103 -49.87 -19.98 53.95
CA MET A 103 -49.73 -21.06 52.97
C MET A 103 -50.27 -20.67 51.58
N LYS A 104 -51.38 -19.93 51.53
CA LYS A 104 -52.04 -19.56 50.27
C LYS A 104 -51.39 -18.34 49.61
N TYR A 105 -50.85 -17.43 50.41
CA TYR A 105 -50.10 -16.25 50.00
C TYR A 105 -48.80 -16.18 50.80
N PRO A 106 -47.75 -16.90 50.36
CA PRO A 106 -46.45 -16.87 51.02
C PRO A 106 -45.92 -15.42 51.08
N PRO A 107 -45.54 -14.91 52.28
CA PRO A 107 -45.01 -13.57 52.40
C PRO A 107 -43.71 -13.44 51.61
N GLU A 108 -43.47 -12.24 51.04
CA GLU A 108 -42.41 -12.01 50.07
C GLU A 108 -41.00 -12.33 50.62
N GLU A 109 -40.77 -12.09 51.91
CA GLU A 109 -39.55 -12.51 52.63
C GLU A 109 -39.30 -14.02 52.52
N LEU A 110 -40.34 -14.84 52.70
CA LEU A 110 -40.24 -16.31 52.69
C LEU A 110 -40.03 -16.86 51.27
N VAL A 111 -40.51 -16.13 50.26
CA VAL A 111 -40.19 -16.38 48.85
C VAL A 111 -38.76 -15.95 48.53
N LYS A 112 -38.33 -14.77 48.99
CA LYS A 112 -36.96 -14.26 48.82
C LYS A 112 -35.92 -15.15 49.49
N ASP A 113 -36.25 -15.74 50.64
CA ASP A 113 -35.34 -16.62 51.36
C ASP A 113 -35.16 -18.00 50.71
N ASN A 114 -36.13 -18.43 49.89
CA ASN A 114 -36.11 -19.69 49.18
C ASN A 114 -34.88 -19.79 48.23
N MET A 115 -34.13 -20.89 48.37
CA MET A 115 -32.94 -21.17 47.57
C MET A 115 -33.19 -21.07 46.06
N HIS A 116 -34.35 -21.54 45.57
CA HIS A 116 -34.68 -21.49 44.16
C HIS A 116 -34.90 -20.06 43.65
N TYR A 117 -35.52 -19.20 44.47
CA TYR A 117 -35.67 -17.78 44.14
C TYR A 117 -34.32 -17.06 44.14
N LYS A 118 -33.45 -17.32 45.12
CA LYS A 118 -32.08 -16.77 45.16
C LYS A 118 -31.26 -17.16 43.93
N VAL A 119 -31.33 -18.43 43.49
CA VAL A 119 -30.69 -18.89 42.25
C VAL A 119 -31.29 -18.22 41.01
N LEU A 120 -32.61 -18.08 40.93
CA LEU A 120 -33.29 -17.41 39.82
C LEU A 120 -32.92 -15.92 39.74
N LEU A 121 -32.82 -15.23 40.89
CA LEU A 121 -32.41 -13.83 40.99
C LEU A 121 -30.95 -13.63 40.54
N ILE A 122 -30.04 -14.51 40.95
CA ILE A 122 -28.64 -14.51 40.48
C ILE A 122 -28.57 -14.76 38.96
N HIS A 123 -29.45 -15.61 38.42
CA HIS A 123 -29.52 -15.85 36.98
C HIS A 123 -30.09 -14.63 36.22
N ALA A 124 -31.14 -13.99 36.74
CA ALA A 124 -31.72 -12.78 36.18
C ALA A 124 -30.70 -11.63 36.15
N SER A 125 -30.02 -11.35 37.26
CA SER A 125 -29.01 -10.29 37.32
C SER A 125 -27.81 -10.55 36.40
N LYS A 126 -27.43 -11.82 36.18
CA LYS A 126 -26.41 -12.19 35.18
C LYS A 126 -26.89 -11.93 33.75
N LEU A 127 -28.14 -12.27 33.44
CA LEU A 127 -28.72 -11.98 32.12
C LEU A 127 -28.85 -10.47 31.88
N GLU A 128 -29.27 -9.69 32.89
CA GLU A 128 -29.33 -8.23 32.82
C GLU A 128 -27.95 -7.61 32.57
N HIS A 129 -26.90 -8.09 33.25
CA HIS A 129 -25.52 -7.66 32.98
C HIS A 129 -25.10 -7.96 31.53
N ILE A 130 -25.31 -9.20 31.06
CA ILE A 130 -24.97 -9.60 29.69
C ILE A 130 -25.75 -8.77 28.66
N ILE A 131 -27.03 -8.48 28.91
CA ILE A 131 -27.84 -7.62 28.05
C ILE A 131 -27.29 -6.18 28.03
N SER A 132 -26.92 -5.62 29.19
CA SER A 132 -26.34 -4.27 29.27
C SER A 132 -24.97 -4.17 28.61
N GLU A 133 -24.14 -5.20 28.74
CA GLU A 133 -22.81 -5.29 28.14
C GLU A 133 -22.93 -5.39 26.61
N ASN A 134 -23.77 -6.30 26.11
CA ASN A 134 -24.10 -6.42 24.69
C ASN A 134 -24.72 -5.13 24.12
N GLN A 135 -25.56 -4.42 24.89
CA GLN A 135 -26.12 -3.13 24.46
C GLN A 135 -25.04 -2.04 24.33
N SER A 136 -24.09 -2.00 25.26
CA SER A 136 -22.94 -1.10 25.20
C SER A 136 -22.04 -1.41 24.00
N GLU A 137 -21.76 -2.69 23.74
CA GLU A 137 -20.96 -3.14 22.59
C GLU A 137 -21.67 -2.83 21.26
N ILE A 138 -22.98 -3.10 21.16
CA ILE A 138 -23.80 -2.72 20.00
C ILE A 138 -23.81 -1.21 19.77
N SER A 139 -23.76 -0.38 20.82
CA SER A 139 -23.65 1.07 20.66
C SER A 139 -22.28 1.46 20.10
N GLY A 140 -21.19 0.97 20.71
CA GLY A 140 -19.83 1.26 20.25
C GLY A 140 -19.59 0.82 18.80
N LEU A 141 -20.09 -0.36 18.42
CA LEU A 141 -20.02 -0.86 17.03
C LEU A 141 -20.84 -0.01 16.04
N LYS A 142 -21.95 0.61 16.47
CA LYS A 142 -22.70 1.54 15.62
C LYS A 142 -21.92 2.84 15.41
N ASP A 143 -21.37 3.40 16.49
CA ASP A 143 -20.57 4.62 16.44
C ASP A 143 -19.30 4.43 15.58
N GLU A 144 -18.64 3.28 15.70
CA GLU A 144 -17.51 2.90 14.84
C GLU A 144 -17.92 2.74 13.37
N VAL A 145 -19.05 2.07 13.09
CA VAL A 145 -19.58 1.94 11.72
C VAL A 145 -19.96 3.31 11.12
N GLU A 146 -20.48 4.25 11.91
CA GLU A 146 -20.79 5.61 11.46
C GLU A 146 -19.53 6.43 11.20
N SER A 147 -18.53 6.35 12.07
CA SER A 147 -17.19 6.93 11.88
C SER A 147 -16.48 6.39 10.63
N LEU A 148 -16.51 5.07 10.41
CA LEU A 148 -15.95 4.41 9.22
C LEU A 148 -16.69 4.80 7.93
N LYS A 149 -18.00 5.06 7.99
CA LYS A 149 -18.77 5.59 6.84
C LYS A 149 -18.40 7.05 6.55
N ALA A 150 -18.27 7.88 7.57
CA ALA A 150 -17.92 9.29 7.43
C ALA A 150 -16.51 9.45 6.83
N THR A 151 -15.50 8.76 7.40
CA THR A 151 -14.13 8.77 6.88
C THR A 151 -14.03 8.18 5.48
N ARG A 152 -14.78 7.12 5.16
CA ARG A 152 -14.86 6.60 3.78
C ARG A 152 -15.44 7.65 2.82
N LEU A 153 -16.50 8.35 3.20
CA LEU A 153 -17.14 9.36 2.35
C LEU A 153 -16.20 10.55 2.10
N GLU A 154 -15.52 11.03 3.13
CA GLU A 154 -14.50 12.09 3.03
C GLU A 154 -13.32 11.68 2.13
N LEU A 155 -12.85 10.41 2.22
CA LEU A 155 -11.84 9.87 1.32
C LEU A 155 -12.34 9.74 -0.14
N GLU A 156 -13.57 9.28 -0.35
CA GLU A 156 -14.17 9.20 -1.68
C GLU A 156 -14.32 10.59 -2.32
N GLU A 157 -14.77 11.59 -1.56
CA GLU A 157 -14.88 12.98 -2.02
C GLU A 157 -13.50 13.60 -2.27
N GLY A 158 -12.53 13.39 -1.39
CA GLY A 158 -11.15 13.83 -1.57
C GLY A 158 -10.50 13.27 -2.83
N VAL A 159 -10.70 11.96 -3.12
CA VAL A 159 -10.21 11.33 -4.34
C VAL A 159 -10.94 11.87 -5.59
N LYS A 160 -12.26 12.07 -5.54
CA LYS A 160 -13.03 12.69 -6.63
C LYS A 160 -12.52 14.12 -6.93
N ALA A 161 -12.38 14.96 -5.91
CA ALA A 161 -11.89 16.32 -6.05
C ALA A 161 -10.43 16.38 -6.57
N ALA A 162 -9.55 15.48 -6.09
CA ALA A 162 -8.17 15.39 -6.57
C ALA A 162 -8.09 14.94 -8.03
N THR A 163 -8.92 13.97 -8.44
CA THR A 163 -8.95 13.47 -9.83
C THR A 163 -9.59 14.46 -10.79
N GLU A 164 -10.64 15.18 -10.40
CA GLU A 164 -11.21 16.28 -11.18
C GLU A 164 -10.21 17.43 -11.36
N LYS A 165 -9.53 17.85 -10.28
CA LYS A 165 -8.48 18.88 -10.34
C LYS A 165 -7.35 18.49 -11.28
N ALA A 166 -6.81 17.28 -11.15
CA ALA A 166 -5.76 16.77 -12.03
C ALA A 166 -6.24 16.71 -13.51
N THR A 167 -7.49 16.30 -13.73
CA THR A 167 -8.09 16.28 -15.08
C THR A 167 -8.24 17.70 -15.65
N GLN A 168 -8.62 18.68 -14.83
CA GLN A 168 -8.76 20.07 -15.25
C GLN A 168 -7.40 20.74 -15.54
N GLU A 169 -6.37 20.43 -14.75
CA GLU A 169 -4.99 20.86 -14.99
C GLU A 169 -4.45 20.28 -16.31
N VAL A 170 -4.66 18.98 -16.56
CA VAL A 170 -4.26 18.34 -17.83
C VAL A 170 -5.02 18.93 -19.02
N ARG A 171 -6.33 19.14 -18.93
CA ARG A 171 -7.12 19.82 -19.97
C ARG A 171 -6.62 21.25 -20.24
N SER A 172 -6.28 22.01 -19.20
CA SER A 172 -5.72 23.36 -19.35
C SER A 172 -4.36 23.35 -20.05
N MET A 173 -3.48 22.40 -19.72
CA MET A 173 -2.21 22.22 -20.43
C MET A 173 -2.42 21.83 -21.88
N LEU A 174 -3.37 20.95 -22.18
CA LEU A 174 -3.68 20.51 -23.55
C LEU A 174 -4.13 21.69 -24.42
N VAL A 175 -5.08 22.51 -23.95
CA VAL A 175 -5.53 23.72 -24.64
C VAL A 175 -4.39 24.73 -24.87
N LYS A 176 -3.47 24.90 -23.90
CA LYS A 176 -2.28 25.76 -24.10
C LYS A 176 -1.37 25.24 -25.20
N ARG A 177 -1.10 23.92 -25.23
CA ARG A 177 -0.27 23.27 -26.26
C ARG A 177 -0.94 23.29 -27.64
N ASP A 178 -2.27 23.22 -27.72
CA ASP A 178 -3.02 23.37 -28.98
C ASP A 178 -2.93 24.80 -29.53
N ASN A 179 -3.08 25.81 -28.66
CA ASN A 179 -2.92 27.22 -29.02
C ASN A 179 -1.48 27.54 -29.49
N GLU A 180 -0.47 26.98 -28.82
CA GLU A 180 0.94 27.09 -29.25
C GLU A 180 1.19 26.38 -30.59
N ASN A 181 0.62 25.19 -30.81
CA ASN A 181 0.69 24.51 -32.10
C ASN A 181 0.03 25.32 -33.22
N ALA A 182 -1.11 25.97 -32.96
CA ALA A 182 -1.75 26.88 -33.91
C ALA A 182 -0.83 28.06 -34.24
N ARG A 183 -0.25 28.72 -33.23
CA ARG A 183 0.74 29.81 -33.41
C ARG A 183 1.96 29.37 -34.23
N LEU A 184 2.50 28.19 -33.96
CA LEU A 184 3.66 27.65 -34.70
C LEU A 184 3.31 27.29 -36.15
N ARG A 185 2.08 26.85 -36.43
CA ARG A 185 1.59 26.65 -37.81
C ARG A 185 1.49 27.98 -38.55
N GLU A 186 0.83 28.97 -37.95
CA GLU A 186 0.71 30.32 -38.51
C GLU A 186 2.08 30.96 -38.78
N GLN A 187 3.01 30.90 -37.82
CA GLN A 187 4.38 31.38 -38.00
C GLN A 187 5.11 30.66 -39.15
N ARG A 188 4.95 29.34 -39.28
CA ARG A 188 5.57 28.55 -40.35
C ARG A 188 4.97 28.89 -41.72
N ASP A 189 3.66 28.99 -41.82
CA ASP A 189 2.98 29.33 -43.08
C ASP A 189 3.31 30.77 -43.52
N GLN A 190 3.43 31.70 -42.55
CA GLN A 190 3.93 33.06 -42.76
C GLN A 190 5.41 33.09 -43.23
N GLN A 191 6.29 32.27 -42.63
CA GLN A 191 7.68 32.13 -43.08
C GLN A 191 7.80 31.53 -44.49
N VAL A 192 6.95 30.56 -44.84
CA VAL A 192 6.88 29.98 -46.20
C VAL A 192 6.45 31.04 -47.21
N SER A 193 5.48 31.88 -46.87
CA SER A 193 5.05 33.01 -47.70
C SER A 193 6.21 34.00 -47.96
N GLU A 194 6.92 34.42 -46.90
CA GLU A 194 8.08 35.33 -47.01
C GLU A 194 9.24 34.72 -47.80
N LEU A 195 9.48 33.41 -47.68
CA LEU A 195 10.50 32.70 -48.44
C LEU A 195 10.17 32.68 -49.94
N ASN A 196 8.89 32.50 -50.30
CA ASN A 196 8.43 32.55 -51.68
C ASN A 196 8.54 33.97 -52.27
N GLU A 197 8.14 35.00 -51.51
CA GLU A 197 8.29 36.41 -51.92
C GLU A 197 9.77 36.77 -52.17
N ARG A 198 10.68 36.30 -51.30
CA ARG A 198 12.13 36.47 -51.48
C ARG A 198 12.66 35.78 -52.73
N LYS A 199 12.31 34.51 -52.96
CA LYS A 199 12.68 33.79 -54.18
C LYS A 199 12.22 34.53 -55.44
N GLN A 200 11.02 35.09 -55.44
CA GLN A 200 10.50 35.86 -56.57
C GLN A 200 11.32 37.15 -56.77
N LYS A 201 11.65 37.88 -55.71
CA LYS A 201 12.49 39.09 -55.77
C LYS A 201 13.91 38.81 -56.24
N ASP A 202 14.52 37.73 -55.77
CA ASP A 202 15.88 37.34 -56.19
C ASP A 202 15.91 36.85 -57.65
N SER A 203 14.83 36.22 -58.13
CA SER A 203 14.64 35.95 -59.57
C SER A 203 14.65 37.24 -60.40
N TYR A 204 13.87 38.26 -60.02
CA TYR A 204 13.88 39.55 -60.72
C TYR A 204 15.25 40.27 -60.65
N LYS A 205 15.96 40.20 -59.51
CA LYS A 205 17.34 40.72 -59.41
C LYS A 205 18.28 40.01 -60.37
N LEU A 206 18.21 38.68 -60.45
CA LEU A 206 19.06 37.88 -61.33
C LEU A 206 18.85 38.22 -62.81
N THR A 207 17.60 38.34 -63.26
CA THR A 207 17.28 38.79 -64.63
C THR A 207 17.90 40.16 -64.92
N SER A 208 17.72 41.12 -64.02
CA SER A 208 18.27 42.47 -64.18
C SER A 208 19.81 42.54 -64.13
N VAL A 209 20.46 41.65 -63.37
CA VAL A 209 21.92 41.49 -63.42
C VAL A 209 22.37 40.94 -64.78
N ASN A 210 21.63 40.01 -65.36
CA ASN A 210 21.94 39.46 -66.69
C ASN A 210 21.76 40.52 -67.79
N GLU A 211 20.73 41.37 -67.71
CA GLU A 211 20.52 42.51 -68.62
C GLU A 211 21.67 43.53 -68.52
N ILE A 212 22.14 43.84 -67.30
CA ILE A 212 23.28 44.75 -67.11
C ILE A 212 24.58 44.16 -67.68
N LYS A 213 24.81 42.85 -67.51
CA LYS A 213 25.97 42.16 -68.11
C LYS A 213 25.95 42.23 -69.63
N ALA A 214 24.83 41.87 -70.26
CA ALA A 214 24.66 41.95 -71.71
C ALA A 214 24.91 43.37 -72.26
N LEU A 215 24.46 44.41 -71.54
CA LEU A 215 24.74 45.79 -71.94
C LEU A 215 26.21 46.20 -71.70
N ALA A 216 26.87 45.69 -70.66
CA ALA A 216 28.29 45.95 -70.42
C ALA A 216 29.16 45.30 -71.49
N GLU A 217 28.82 44.07 -71.90
CA GLU A 217 29.42 43.34 -73.02
C GLU A 217 29.23 44.12 -74.33
N SER A 218 28.00 44.52 -74.67
CA SER A 218 27.71 45.35 -75.86
C SER A 218 28.43 46.71 -75.85
N ARG A 219 28.57 47.36 -74.69
CA ARG A 219 29.37 48.60 -74.54
C ARG A 219 30.86 48.34 -74.81
N SER A 220 31.41 47.25 -74.27
CA SER A 220 32.81 46.82 -74.50
C SER A 220 33.07 46.54 -75.98
N GLU A 221 32.15 45.87 -76.67
CA GLU A 221 32.22 45.66 -78.12
C GLU A 221 32.19 46.96 -78.91
N ARG A 222 31.28 47.89 -78.58
CA ARG A 222 31.22 49.21 -79.23
C ARG A 222 32.50 50.02 -79.01
N ILE A 223 33.09 49.97 -77.82
CA ILE A 223 34.36 50.63 -77.52
C ILE A 223 35.47 50.09 -78.42
N LYS A 224 35.63 48.75 -78.51
CA LYS A 224 36.62 48.11 -79.41
C LYS A 224 36.44 48.50 -80.88
N ILE A 225 35.20 48.65 -81.34
CA ILE A 225 34.91 49.13 -82.70
C ILE A 225 35.40 50.58 -82.85
N LEU A 226 35.04 51.48 -81.93
CA LEU A 226 35.46 52.89 -81.97
C LEU A 226 36.98 53.06 -81.87
N GLU A 227 37.67 52.29 -81.04
CA GLU A 227 39.14 52.22 -80.96
C GLU A 227 39.74 51.87 -82.34
N SER A 228 39.17 50.85 -83.01
CA SER A 228 39.61 50.46 -84.36
C SER A 228 39.33 51.55 -85.42
N GLU A 229 38.25 52.31 -85.30
CA GLU A 229 37.95 53.43 -86.19
C GLU A 229 38.87 54.63 -85.96
N VAL A 230 39.14 54.98 -84.70
CA VAL A 230 40.11 56.03 -84.33
C VAL A 230 41.50 55.65 -84.84
N LYS A 231 41.92 54.38 -84.70
CA LYS A 231 43.17 53.87 -85.27
C LYS A 231 43.22 54.06 -86.79
N ARG A 232 42.15 53.70 -87.52
CA ARG A 232 42.03 53.88 -88.98
C ARG A 232 42.05 55.36 -89.41
N LEU A 233 41.42 56.25 -88.64
CA LEU A 233 41.43 57.69 -88.92
C LEU A 233 42.82 58.31 -88.69
N ARG A 234 43.51 57.90 -87.61
CA ARG A 234 44.90 58.31 -87.34
C ARG A 234 45.86 57.86 -88.44
N THR A 235 45.75 56.62 -88.94
CA THR A 235 46.60 56.16 -90.06
C THR A 235 46.31 56.92 -91.35
N ARG A 236 45.06 57.30 -91.62
CA ARG A 236 44.71 58.13 -92.78
C ARG A 236 45.29 59.54 -92.69
N LEU A 237 45.17 60.20 -91.54
CA LEU A 237 45.76 61.54 -91.32
C LEU A 237 47.29 61.53 -91.44
N ALA A 238 47.96 60.46 -90.96
CA ALA A 238 49.41 60.30 -91.14
C ALA A 238 49.80 60.16 -92.63
N ALA A 239 49.00 59.44 -93.41
CA ALA A 239 49.19 59.31 -94.86
C ALA A 239 48.93 60.64 -95.61
N GLU A 240 47.90 61.40 -95.24
CA GLU A 240 47.60 62.73 -95.80
C GLU A 240 48.68 63.76 -95.46
N ALA A 241 49.31 63.65 -94.28
CA ALA A 241 50.47 64.44 -93.88
C ALA A 241 51.79 63.97 -94.51
N ASN A 242 51.77 62.89 -95.28
CA ASN A 242 52.94 62.23 -95.89
C ASN A 242 54.01 61.77 -94.86
N ASP A 243 53.58 61.46 -93.63
CA ASP A 243 54.43 60.94 -92.54
C ASP A 243 54.37 59.41 -92.51
N GLU A 244 55.21 58.77 -93.33
CA GLU A 244 55.33 57.30 -93.42
C GLU A 244 55.72 56.65 -92.08
N ASP A 245 56.42 57.39 -91.21
CA ASP A 245 56.94 56.86 -89.95
C ASP A 245 55.84 56.76 -88.90
N LEU A 246 55.05 57.83 -88.75
CA LEU A 246 53.83 57.83 -87.94
C LEU A 246 52.82 56.79 -88.45
N MET A 247 52.65 56.69 -89.77
CA MET A 247 51.76 55.68 -90.38
C MET A 247 52.23 54.25 -90.05
N THR A 248 53.52 53.97 -90.20
CA THR A 248 54.11 52.65 -89.89
C THR A 248 54.02 52.30 -88.41
N PHE A 249 54.24 53.27 -87.52
CA PHE A 249 54.06 53.10 -86.08
C PHE A 249 52.61 52.75 -85.73
N LEU A 250 51.64 53.51 -86.27
CA LEU A 250 50.22 53.30 -86.02
C LEU A 250 49.73 51.93 -86.54
N PHE A 251 50.24 51.43 -87.67
CA PHE A 251 49.91 50.07 -88.12
C PHE A 251 50.48 48.99 -87.18
N LYS A 252 51.73 49.13 -86.74
CA LYS A 252 52.41 48.14 -85.88
C LYS A 252 51.94 48.11 -84.43
N SER A 253 51.41 49.21 -83.88
CA SER A 253 50.99 49.24 -82.47
C SER A 253 49.68 48.49 -82.24
N THR A 254 49.76 47.30 -81.65
CA THR A 254 48.59 46.47 -81.27
C THR A 254 47.94 46.90 -79.95
N SER A 255 48.64 47.72 -79.14
CA SER A 255 48.14 48.32 -77.89
C SER A 255 48.09 49.84 -78.00
N GLU A 256 47.16 50.48 -77.29
CA GLU A 256 47.04 51.94 -77.19
C GLU A 256 48.03 52.56 -76.18
N GLU A 257 48.72 51.73 -75.39
CA GLU A 257 49.56 52.18 -74.26
C GLU A 257 50.91 52.81 -74.68
N VAL A 258 51.36 52.62 -75.92
CA VAL A 258 52.64 53.15 -76.40
C VAL A 258 52.42 54.50 -77.11
N SER A 259 52.97 55.56 -76.53
CA SER A 259 52.93 56.89 -77.16
C SER A 259 53.93 56.97 -78.31
N TYR A 260 53.53 57.53 -79.46
CA TYR A 260 54.44 57.79 -80.58
C TYR A 260 55.66 58.64 -80.16
N ILE A 261 55.47 59.58 -79.23
CA ILE A 261 56.54 60.41 -78.69
C ILE A 261 57.53 59.58 -77.86
N SER A 262 57.09 58.51 -77.18
CA SER A 262 58.00 57.60 -76.47
C SER A 262 58.78 56.68 -77.43
N ASP A 263 58.16 56.24 -78.53
CA ASP A 263 58.86 55.48 -79.59
C ASP A 263 59.91 56.36 -80.28
N LEU A 264 59.54 57.58 -80.68
CA LEU A 264 60.46 58.57 -81.24
C LEU A 264 61.61 58.88 -80.27
N LYS A 265 61.37 59.07 -78.97
CA LYS A 265 62.45 59.28 -77.98
C LYS A 265 63.38 58.07 -77.86
N SER A 266 62.84 56.85 -77.91
CA SER A 266 63.63 55.61 -77.90
C SER A 266 64.51 55.50 -79.15
N ARG A 267 63.92 55.79 -80.32
CA ARG A 267 64.61 55.74 -81.62
C ARG A 267 65.63 56.86 -81.79
N LEU A 268 65.35 58.06 -81.25
CA LEU A 268 66.29 59.17 -81.15
C LEU A 268 67.47 58.78 -80.26
N ALA A 269 67.22 58.25 -79.05
CA ALA A 269 68.29 57.76 -78.18
C ALA A 269 69.14 56.64 -78.84
N ALA A 270 68.53 55.78 -79.66
CA ALA A 270 69.24 54.80 -80.47
C ALA A 270 69.97 55.41 -81.68
N ALA A 271 69.51 56.53 -82.23
CA ALA A 271 70.17 57.28 -83.29
C ALA A 271 71.35 58.09 -82.73
N ASP A 272 71.20 58.79 -81.61
CA ASP A 272 72.27 59.51 -80.91
C ASP A 272 73.40 58.57 -80.48
N ARG A 273 73.09 57.35 -80.03
CA ARG A 273 74.10 56.30 -79.78
C ARG A 273 74.87 55.88 -81.04
N ARG A 274 74.30 56.05 -82.24
CA ARG A 274 74.95 55.77 -83.54
C ARG A 274 75.66 57.00 -84.13
N ALA A 275 75.13 58.20 -83.89
CA ALA A 275 75.73 59.47 -84.30
C ALA A 275 76.96 59.82 -83.45
N ASN A 276 76.91 59.60 -82.14
CA ASN A 276 78.07 59.76 -81.25
C ASN A 276 79.18 58.70 -81.50
N ALA A 277 78.93 57.71 -82.37
CA ALA A 277 79.95 56.80 -82.89
C ALA A 277 80.58 57.30 -84.23
N SER A 278 80.12 58.43 -84.78
CA SER A 278 80.50 58.98 -86.10
C SER A 278 80.64 60.52 -86.06
N GLY A 279 81.84 61.06 -85.83
CA GLY A 279 82.07 62.53 -85.76
C GLY A 279 83.00 63.09 -86.84
N ASN A 280 82.64 64.26 -87.43
CA ASN A 280 83.51 65.36 -87.96
C ASN A 280 82.71 66.37 -88.84
N THR A 281 82.52 67.64 -88.42
CA THR A 281 83.24 68.91 -88.77
C THR A 281 82.92 69.59 -90.14
N PRO A 282 82.51 70.89 -90.18
CA PRO A 282 82.21 71.65 -91.40
C PRO A 282 83.17 72.82 -91.77
N LEU A 283 83.32 73.08 -93.07
CA LEU A 283 83.91 74.24 -93.80
C LEU A 283 83.21 74.25 -95.19
N THR A 284 82.86 75.32 -95.92
CA THR A 284 83.46 76.64 -96.21
C THR A 284 82.37 77.67 -96.59
N VAL A 285 82.55 78.98 -96.28
CA VAL A 285 81.60 80.06 -96.68
C VAL A 285 82.28 81.32 -97.26
N ILE A 286 83.61 81.42 -97.21
CA ILE A 286 84.33 82.68 -97.49
C ILE A 286 84.63 82.90 -98.99
N GLU A 287 84.54 81.87 -99.83
CA GLU A 287 84.90 81.96 -101.26
C GLU A 287 83.77 82.49 -102.17
N ALA A 288 82.52 82.47 -101.72
CA ALA A 288 81.36 82.86 -102.53
C ALA A 288 81.15 84.38 -102.65
N GLN A 289 81.69 85.19 -101.74
CA GLN A 289 81.45 86.65 -101.72
C GLN A 289 82.36 87.44 -102.67
N ALA A 290 83.51 86.89 -103.07
CA ALA A 290 84.45 87.56 -103.99
C ALA A 290 83.95 87.59 -105.46
N GLN A 291 83.21 86.57 -105.89
CA GLN A 291 82.76 86.43 -107.29
C GLN A 291 81.57 87.35 -107.63
N LEU A 292 80.85 87.86 -106.63
CA LEU A 292 79.62 88.63 -106.82
C LEU A 292 79.89 90.12 -107.12
N ALA A 293 81.05 90.65 -106.71
CA ALA A 293 81.46 92.03 -107.00
C ALA A 293 81.91 92.25 -108.47
N GLU A 294 82.62 91.27 -109.03
CA GLU A 294 83.08 91.27 -110.43
C GLU A 294 81.90 91.21 -111.42
N ALA A 295 80.81 90.52 -111.05
CA ALA A 295 79.61 90.35 -111.87
C ALA A 295 78.81 91.66 -112.04
N HIS A 296 78.72 92.50 -110.99
CA HIS A 296 77.97 93.76 -111.06
C HIS A 296 78.62 94.78 -112.01
N ARG A 297 79.96 94.84 -112.07
CA ARG A 297 80.66 95.83 -112.90
C ARG A 297 80.43 95.64 -114.41
N ARG A 298 80.25 94.39 -114.85
CA ARG A 298 79.93 94.07 -116.26
C ARG A 298 78.46 94.37 -116.59
N LEU A 299 77.58 94.40 -115.59
CA LEU A 299 76.15 94.71 -115.77
C LEU A 299 75.90 96.19 -116.07
N GLU A 300 76.71 97.11 -115.52
CA GLU A 300 76.63 98.54 -115.84
C GLU A 300 77.08 98.86 -117.28
N GLU A 301 78.13 98.21 -117.78
CA GLU A 301 78.59 98.39 -119.18
C GLU A 301 77.53 97.96 -120.21
N TYR A 302 76.79 96.87 -119.95
CA TYR A 302 75.68 96.44 -120.82
C TYR A 302 74.43 97.34 -120.72
N GLN A 303 74.23 98.07 -119.62
CA GLN A 303 73.11 99.02 -119.47
C GLN A 303 73.30 100.33 -120.24
N ILE A 304 74.53 100.67 -120.64
CA ILE A 304 74.83 101.88 -121.41
C ILE A 304 74.62 101.64 -122.93
N ILE A 305 74.78 100.40 -123.40
CA ILE A 305 74.73 100.05 -124.82
C ILE A 305 73.30 99.82 -125.34
N PHE A 306 72.35 99.41 -124.48
CA PHE A 306 70.94 99.25 -124.83
C PHE A 306 70.05 100.21 -124.05
N GLY A 307 69.72 101.34 -124.69
CA GLY A 307 68.82 102.36 -124.15
C GLY A 307 67.41 101.82 -123.85
N LYS A 308 66.78 102.36 -122.80
CA LYS A 308 65.49 101.88 -122.27
C LYS A 308 64.28 102.32 -123.12
N THR A 309 63.38 101.35 -123.38
CA THR A 309 61.92 101.49 -123.62
C THR A 309 61.44 102.12 -124.95
N PRO A 310 60.31 101.65 -125.55
CA PRO A 310 58.96 101.87 -124.98
C PRO A 310 57.90 100.73 -125.15
N LEU A 311 56.78 100.88 -124.39
CA LEU A 311 55.49 100.14 -124.44
C LEU A 311 55.54 98.62 -124.17
N ASP A 312 55.32 98.16 -122.94
CA ASP A 312 54.05 98.13 -122.19
C ASP A 312 52.92 97.21 -122.72
N VAL A 313 53.28 96.18 -123.49
CA VAL A 313 52.42 94.99 -123.69
C VAL A 313 52.88 93.81 -122.83
N SER A 314 54.18 93.49 -122.81
CA SER A 314 54.70 92.34 -122.05
C SER A 314 54.50 92.45 -120.54
N THR A 315 54.55 93.67 -119.99
CA THR A 315 54.24 93.98 -118.58
C THR A 315 52.76 93.77 -118.28
N LEU A 316 51.87 94.20 -119.19
CA LEU A 316 50.43 93.98 -119.06
C LEU A 316 50.08 92.50 -119.19
N THR A 317 50.68 91.76 -120.13
CA THR A 317 50.54 90.30 -120.26
C THR A 317 51.02 89.56 -119.01
N GLU A 318 52.15 89.97 -118.42
CA GLU A 318 52.63 89.35 -117.18
C GLU A 318 51.73 89.70 -115.98
N GLN A 319 51.20 90.92 -115.89
CA GLN A 319 50.19 91.28 -114.89
C GLN A 319 48.90 90.47 -115.07
N LEU A 320 48.46 90.25 -116.31
CA LEU A 320 47.28 89.43 -116.63
C LEU A 320 47.52 87.97 -116.23
N ARG A 321 48.68 87.39 -116.58
CA ARG A 321 49.10 86.05 -116.17
C ARG A 321 49.18 85.90 -114.65
N LEU A 322 49.70 86.90 -113.95
CA LEU A 322 49.73 86.94 -112.48
C LEU A 322 48.31 86.97 -111.91
N LYS A 323 47.40 87.80 -112.46
CA LYS A 323 45.99 87.85 -112.04
C LYS A 323 45.20 86.60 -112.38
N GLU A 324 45.46 85.95 -113.51
CA GLU A 324 44.91 84.62 -113.83
C GLU A 324 45.38 83.59 -112.81
N SER A 325 46.68 83.54 -112.50
CA SER A 325 47.22 82.65 -111.46
C SER A 325 46.66 82.93 -110.05
N GLU A 326 46.34 84.19 -109.74
CA GLU A 326 45.71 84.61 -108.49
C GLU A 326 44.24 84.18 -108.44
N ILE A 327 43.50 84.34 -109.54
CA ILE A 327 42.11 83.88 -109.69
C ILE A 327 42.03 82.35 -109.63
N GLU A 328 42.96 81.61 -110.23
CA GLU A 328 43.02 80.14 -110.14
C GLU A 328 43.31 79.68 -108.71
N LYS A 329 44.24 80.32 -108.01
CA LYS A 329 44.50 80.06 -106.57
C LYS A 329 43.26 80.35 -105.73
N LEU A 330 42.58 81.48 -105.96
CA LEU A 330 41.36 81.84 -105.23
C LEU A 330 40.23 80.84 -105.48
N ARG A 331 40.00 80.42 -106.73
CA ARG A 331 39.00 79.38 -107.08
C ARG A 331 39.33 78.01 -106.50
N LEU A 332 40.60 77.64 -106.42
CA LEU A 332 41.03 76.39 -105.79
C LEU A 332 40.81 76.44 -104.27
N LEU A 333 41.11 77.59 -103.66
CA LEU A 333 40.93 77.82 -102.22
C LEU A 333 39.44 77.89 -101.85
N GLU A 334 38.60 78.52 -102.68
CA GLU A 334 37.13 78.52 -102.58
C GLU A 334 36.57 77.09 -102.62
N LYS A 335 36.92 76.28 -103.63
CA LYS A 335 36.55 74.86 -103.69
C LYS A 335 37.02 74.05 -102.48
N GLN A 336 38.21 74.34 -101.96
CA GLN A 336 38.71 73.74 -100.72
C GLN A 336 37.85 74.15 -99.51
N ARG A 337 37.42 75.42 -99.42
CA ARG A 337 36.51 75.89 -98.36
C ARG A 337 35.17 75.17 -98.44
N ASP A 338 34.56 75.08 -99.63
CA ASP A 338 33.27 74.41 -99.84
C ASP A 338 33.33 72.92 -99.41
N GLN A 339 34.41 72.22 -99.81
CA GLN A 339 34.62 70.81 -99.43
C GLN A 339 34.86 70.64 -97.92
N ALA A 340 35.62 71.54 -97.30
CA ALA A 340 35.86 71.54 -95.86
C ALA A 340 34.57 71.85 -95.08
N GLU A 341 33.79 72.84 -95.50
CA GLU A 341 32.51 73.21 -94.89
C GLU A 341 31.48 72.08 -95.02
N ALA A 342 31.40 71.43 -96.18
CA ALA A 342 30.58 70.23 -96.36
C ALA A 342 31.01 69.08 -95.42
N SER A 343 32.32 68.83 -95.26
CA SER A 343 32.81 67.83 -94.29
C SER A 343 32.37 68.18 -92.87
N LEU A 344 32.57 69.44 -92.45
CA LEU A 344 32.21 69.95 -91.13
C LEU A 344 30.72 69.79 -90.82
N TYR A 345 29.81 70.04 -91.77
CA TYR A 345 28.38 69.77 -91.56
C TYR A 345 28.10 68.28 -91.36
N THR A 346 28.69 67.37 -92.17
CA THR A 346 28.49 65.93 -91.94
C THR A 346 29.11 65.43 -90.64
N GLU A 347 30.17 66.08 -90.15
CA GLU A 347 30.79 65.80 -88.86
C GLU A 347 29.92 66.31 -87.71
N LEU A 348 29.32 67.50 -87.84
CA LEU A 348 28.39 68.07 -86.88
C LEU A 348 27.12 67.21 -86.75
N GLU A 349 26.56 66.72 -87.85
CA GLU A 349 25.42 65.80 -87.84
C GLU A 349 25.76 64.48 -87.12
N LYS A 350 26.91 63.87 -87.43
CA LYS A 350 27.39 62.65 -86.75
C LYS A 350 27.62 62.89 -85.26
N LEU A 351 28.21 64.04 -84.89
CA LEU A 351 28.44 64.42 -83.50
C LEU A 351 27.11 64.61 -82.76
N SER A 352 26.14 65.29 -83.37
CA SER A 352 24.79 65.49 -82.82
C SER A 352 24.07 64.15 -82.59
N ALA A 353 24.06 63.27 -83.59
CA ALA A 353 23.49 61.93 -83.48
C ALA A 353 24.18 61.08 -82.40
N ALA A 354 25.52 61.18 -82.27
CA ALA A 354 26.27 60.53 -81.20
C ALA A 354 25.93 61.09 -79.81
N TRP A 355 25.75 62.40 -79.69
CA TRP A 355 25.33 63.07 -78.45
C TRP A 355 23.92 62.67 -78.03
N GLU A 356 22.94 62.65 -78.94
CA GLU A 356 21.60 62.18 -78.59
C GLU A 356 21.59 60.69 -78.21
N ALA A 357 22.37 59.85 -78.90
CA ALA A 357 22.50 58.43 -78.55
C ALA A 357 23.13 58.25 -77.17
N LEU A 358 24.11 59.08 -76.81
CA LEU A 358 24.73 59.09 -75.49
C LEU A 358 23.74 59.58 -74.42
N ASP A 359 23.02 60.67 -74.65
CA ASP A 359 22.02 61.22 -73.73
C ASP A 359 20.89 60.21 -73.45
N ARG A 360 20.34 59.56 -74.48
CA ARG A 360 19.37 58.45 -74.33
C ARG A 360 19.94 57.33 -73.46
N GLN A 361 21.22 56.96 -73.67
CA GLN A 361 21.87 55.89 -72.90
C GLN A 361 22.18 56.29 -71.45
N VAL A 362 22.56 57.55 -71.20
CA VAL A 362 22.78 58.10 -69.85
C VAL A 362 21.47 58.17 -69.09
N LYS A 363 20.40 58.70 -69.69
CA LYS A 363 19.05 58.73 -69.09
C LYS A 363 18.56 57.32 -68.74
N GLY A 364 18.69 56.37 -69.66
CA GLY A 364 18.40 54.95 -69.38
C GLY A 364 19.17 54.42 -68.17
N LYS A 365 20.46 54.75 -68.04
CA LYS A 365 21.26 54.32 -66.88
C LYS A 365 20.94 55.03 -65.57
N VAL A 366 20.51 56.28 -65.58
CA VAL A 366 20.00 56.94 -64.37
C VAL A 366 18.74 56.24 -63.87
N PHE A 367 17.82 55.86 -64.77
CA PHE A 367 16.62 55.10 -64.40
C PHE A 367 16.93 53.68 -63.91
N ASP A 368 17.83 52.94 -64.59
CA ASP A 368 18.28 51.61 -64.16
C ASP A 368 18.89 51.63 -62.75
N LEU A 369 19.74 52.63 -62.47
CA LEU A 369 20.40 52.78 -61.18
C LEU A 369 19.42 53.14 -60.07
N ALA A 370 18.51 54.11 -60.30
CA ALA A 370 17.45 54.43 -59.34
C ALA A 370 16.56 53.21 -59.02
N ALA A 371 16.20 52.42 -60.04
CA ALA A 371 15.44 51.18 -59.87
C ALA A 371 16.25 50.07 -59.16
N MET A 372 17.59 50.07 -59.25
CA MET A 372 18.46 49.19 -58.45
C MET A 372 18.54 49.66 -56.99
N GLU A 373 18.73 50.95 -56.73
CA GLU A 373 18.77 51.51 -55.38
C GLU A 373 17.47 51.26 -54.61
N GLU A 374 16.32 51.44 -55.26
CA GLU A 374 15.01 51.13 -54.64
C GLU A 374 14.89 49.63 -54.28
N ARG A 375 15.38 48.73 -55.15
CA ARG A 375 15.42 47.28 -54.89
C ARG A 375 16.37 46.90 -53.76
N ILE A 376 17.54 47.55 -53.67
CA ILE A 376 18.49 47.36 -52.56
C ILE A 376 17.86 47.84 -51.25
N SER A 377 17.22 49.01 -51.24
CA SER A 377 16.51 49.56 -50.08
C SER A 377 15.40 48.63 -49.57
N LYS A 378 14.50 48.18 -50.47
CA LYS A 378 13.44 47.20 -50.14
C LYS A 378 14.04 45.89 -49.60
N SER A 379 15.07 45.35 -50.24
CA SER A 379 15.74 44.12 -49.80
C SER A 379 16.43 44.27 -48.42
N SER A 380 16.95 45.45 -48.10
CA SER A 380 17.54 45.76 -46.80
C SER A 380 16.48 45.79 -45.69
N LEU A 381 15.35 46.46 -45.93
CA LEU A 381 14.22 46.48 -45.01
C LEU A 381 13.64 45.08 -44.77
N GLU A 382 13.54 44.26 -45.81
CA GLU A 382 13.08 42.87 -45.71
C GLU A 382 14.06 42.00 -44.93
N LYS A 383 15.38 42.20 -45.08
CA LYS A 383 16.39 41.54 -44.25
C LYS A 383 16.22 41.92 -42.77
N ALA A 384 16.13 43.21 -42.46
CA ALA A 384 15.89 43.67 -41.08
C ALA A 384 14.61 43.07 -40.47
N LYS A 385 13.53 42.93 -41.26
CA LYS A 385 12.31 42.24 -40.84
C LYS A 385 12.51 40.74 -40.57
N SER A 386 13.30 40.00 -41.36
CA SER A 386 13.60 38.59 -41.04
C SER A 386 14.51 38.45 -39.84
N ASP A 387 15.50 39.32 -39.69
CA ASP A 387 16.49 39.19 -38.63
C ASP A 387 15.79 39.39 -37.27
N ASN A 388 14.88 40.37 -37.18
CA ASN A 388 13.99 40.54 -36.03
C ASN A 388 13.12 39.30 -35.73
N LYS A 389 12.56 38.65 -36.76
CA LYS A 389 11.78 37.40 -36.59
C LYS A 389 12.65 36.24 -36.16
N PHE A 390 13.85 36.10 -36.71
CA PHE A 390 14.83 35.08 -36.34
C PHE A 390 15.23 35.20 -34.86
N TYR A 391 15.57 36.40 -34.39
CA TYR A 391 15.89 36.62 -32.98
C TYR A 391 14.69 36.41 -32.05
N SER A 392 13.46 36.68 -32.50
CA SER A 392 12.27 36.32 -31.73
C SER A 392 12.05 34.81 -31.64
N ALA A 393 12.20 34.09 -32.76
CA ALA A 393 12.09 32.64 -32.80
C ALA A 393 13.20 31.93 -32.01
N MET A 394 14.41 32.51 -31.95
CA MET A 394 15.50 32.01 -31.11
C MET A 394 15.17 32.15 -29.61
N ARG A 395 14.58 33.27 -29.17
CA ARG A 395 14.08 33.42 -27.78
C ARG A 395 12.97 32.43 -27.45
N ASP A 396 12.00 32.24 -28.35
CA ASP A 396 10.95 31.22 -28.21
C ASP A 396 11.55 29.82 -28.10
N LYS A 397 12.54 29.49 -28.94
CA LYS A 397 13.28 28.20 -28.91
C LYS A 397 14.00 28.00 -27.58
N GLU A 398 14.70 29.01 -27.08
CA GLU A 398 15.41 28.95 -25.79
C GLU A 398 14.43 28.73 -24.63
N ALA A 399 13.29 29.42 -24.63
CA ALA A 399 12.22 29.19 -23.64
C ALA A 399 11.74 27.73 -23.68
N ILE A 400 11.38 27.21 -24.86
CA ILE A 400 10.94 25.81 -25.05
C ILE A 400 12.03 24.81 -24.62
N GLU A 401 13.31 25.08 -24.91
CA GLU A 401 14.42 24.24 -24.44
C GLU A 401 14.54 24.22 -22.90
N THR A 402 14.29 25.34 -22.21
CA THR A 402 14.28 25.37 -20.75
C THR A 402 13.08 24.61 -20.17
N GLU A 403 11.88 24.76 -20.74
CA GLU A 403 10.70 23.96 -20.37
C GLU A 403 10.98 22.46 -20.55
N ARG A 404 11.53 22.05 -21.70
CA ARG A 404 11.88 20.65 -21.99
C ARG A 404 12.86 20.07 -20.96
N LYS A 405 13.88 20.84 -20.57
CA LYS A 405 14.87 20.44 -19.54
C LYS A 405 14.21 20.30 -18.16
N ASN A 406 13.25 21.17 -17.83
CA ASN A 406 12.51 21.08 -16.56
C ASN A 406 11.53 19.90 -16.54
N LEU A 407 10.80 19.65 -17.63
CA LEU A 407 9.92 18.49 -17.77
C LEU A 407 10.70 17.17 -17.68
N ALA A 408 11.86 17.06 -18.35
CA ALA A 408 12.70 15.88 -18.27
C ALA A 408 13.15 15.57 -16.83
N ARG A 409 13.57 16.58 -16.06
CA ARG A 409 13.93 16.44 -14.64
C ARG A 409 12.73 16.03 -13.78
N THR A 410 11.53 16.49 -14.09
CA THR A 410 10.30 16.11 -13.37
C THR A 410 9.91 14.67 -13.67
N LEU A 411 9.99 14.24 -14.93
CA LEU A 411 9.77 12.86 -15.34
C LEU A 411 10.78 11.90 -14.67
N GLU A 412 12.06 12.28 -14.58
CA GLU A 412 13.08 11.48 -13.87
C GLU A 412 12.75 11.31 -12.38
N LYS A 413 12.29 12.38 -11.71
CA LYS A 413 11.82 12.33 -10.31
C LYS A 413 10.58 11.45 -10.15
N GLN A 414 9.63 11.52 -11.09
CA GLN A 414 8.44 10.67 -11.09
C GLN A 414 8.78 9.20 -11.34
N GLY A 415 9.72 8.89 -12.24
CA GLY A 415 10.24 7.54 -12.44
C GLY A 415 10.81 6.94 -11.15
N LYS A 416 11.69 7.68 -10.47
CA LYS A 416 12.25 7.28 -9.16
C LYS A 416 11.21 7.11 -8.06
N LEU A 417 10.08 7.83 -8.13
CA LEU A 417 8.95 7.63 -7.21
C LEU A 417 8.18 6.34 -7.54
N LEU A 418 7.92 6.07 -8.83
CA LEU A 418 7.27 4.84 -9.28
C LEU A 418 8.11 3.59 -8.97
N GLU A 419 9.43 3.66 -9.12
CA GLU A 419 10.36 2.59 -8.70
C GLU A 419 10.19 2.26 -7.21
N ARG A 420 10.24 3.27 -6.34
CA ARG A 420 10.02 3.11 -4.88
C ARG A 420 8.64 2.58 -4.54
N LEU A 421 7.59 3.03 -5.23
CA LEU A 421 6.23 2.53 -5.03
C LEU A 421 6.12 1.06 -5.46
N SER A 422 6.75 0.65 -6.57
CA SER A 422 6.80 -0.74 -7.02
C SER A 422 7.62 -1.63 -6.08
N GLU A 423 8.72 -1.13 -5.50
CA GLU A 423 9.47 -1.82 -4.45
C GLU A 423 8.61 -2.00 -3.19
N GLY A 424 7.91 -0.95 -2.75
CA GLY A 424 6.96 -1.02 -1.63
C GLY A 424 5.82 -2.00 -1.87
N GLU A 425 5.23 -2.01 -3.07
CA GLU A 425 4.20 -2.96 -3.49
C GLU A 425 4.72 -4.41 -3.43
N LYS A 426 5.91 -4.70 -3.94
CA LYS A 426 6.55 -6.03 -3.83
C LYS A 426 6.76 -6.45 -2.37
N THR A 427 7.19 -5.52 -1.51
CA THR A 427 7.35 -5.78 -0.07
C THR A 427 6.01 -6.07 0.60
N LEU A 428 4.94 -5.34 0.27
CA LEU A 428 3.59 -5.59 0.78
C LEU A 428 3.03 -6.93 0.30
N ILE A 429 3.20 -7.28 -0.98
CA ILE A 429 2.81 -8.60 -1.53
C ILE A 429 3.53 -9.73 -0.80
N ALA A 430 4.85 -9.59 -0.57
CA ALA A 430 5.61 -10.56 0.20
C ALA A 430 5.09 -10.71 1.64
N ARG A 431 4.82 -9.59 2.34
CA ARG A 431 4.29 -9.62 3.71
C ARG A 431 2.89 -10.23 3.78
N THR A 432 2.02 -9.97 2.80
CA THR A 432 0.71 -10.62 2.69
C THR A 432 0.87 -12.13 2.53
N SER A 433 1.77 -12.60 1.65
CA SER A 433 2.03 -14.04 1.48
C SER A 433 2.58 -14.71 2.75
N ASP A 434 3.40 -14.01 3.54
CA ASP A 434 3.86 -14.50 4.84
C ASP A 434 2.70 -14.59 5.85
N LEU A 435 1.85 -13.55 5.95
CA LEU A 435 0.67 -13.56 6.82
C LEU A 435 -0.35 -14.64 6.44
N GLU A 436 -0.59 -14.88 5.14
CA GLU A 436 -1.42 -15.99 4.66
C GLU A 436 -0.87 -17.35 5.11
N ARG A 437 0.46 -17.51 5.11
CA ARG A 437 1.15 -18.71 5.56
C ARG A 437 1.05 -18.90 7.07
N GLU A 438 1.21 -17.82 7.85
CA GLU A 438 0.99 -17.79 9.30
C GLU A 438 -0.47 -18.16 9.63
N VAL A 439 -1.47 -17.56 8.98
CA VAL A 439 -2.90 -17.88 9.15
C VAL A 439 -3.19 -19.35 8.82
N LYS A 440 -2.60 -19.89 7.76
CA LYS A 440 -2.75 -21.32 7.42
C LYS A 440 -2.14 -22.22 8.50
N ALA A 441 -0.98 -21.88 9.06
CA ALA A 441 -0.35 -22.61 10.15
C ALA A 441 -1.20 -22.56 11.44
N TRP A 442 -1.73 -21.39 11.79
CA TRP A 442 -2.64 -21.24 12.94
C TRP A 442 -3.92 -22.04 12.81
N ARG A 443 -4.54 -22.08 11.63
CA ARG A 443 -5.71 -22.95 11.37
C ARG A 443 -5.37 -24.42 11.60
N GLN A 444 -4.26 -24.91 11.06
CA GLN A 444 -3.80 -26.28 11.28
C GLN A 444 -3.48 -26.60 12.75
N ALA A 445 -2.96 -25.63 13.52
CA ALA A 445 -2.73 -25.79 14.95
C ALA A 445 -4.05 -25.84 15.75
N VAL A 446 -5.01 -24.98 15.41
CA VAL A 446 -6.36 -24.97 16.00
C VAL A 446 -7.11 -26.27 15.72
N ASP A 447 -7.04 -26.80 14.50
CA ASP A 447 -7.74 -28.04 14.15
C ASP A 447 -7.14 -29.24 14.88
N LYS A 448 -5.81 -29.34 15.00
CA LYS A 448 -5.15 -30.34 15.88
C LYS A 448 -5.57 -30.19 17.35
N GLN A 449 -5.69 -28.96 17.86
CA GLN A 449 -6.10 -28.72 19.24
C GLN A 449 -7.56 -29.14 19.47
N LYS A 450 -8.45 -28.98 18.49
CA LYS A 450 -9.82 -29.51 18.53
C LYS A 450 -9.82 -31.03 18.55
N GLU A 451 -9.06 -31.69 17.68
CA GLU A 451 -8.92 -33.16 17.67
C GLU A 451 -8.45 -33.67 19.05
N CYS A 452 -7.46 -33.02 19.66
CA CYS A 452 -7.02 -33.34 21.03
C CYS A 452 -8.12 -33.09 22.07
N SER A 453 -8.86 -31.98 22.02
CA SER A 453 -9.99 -31.71 22.92
C SER A 453 -11.06 -32.80 22.82
N GLU A 454 -11.45 -33.16 21.60
CA GLU A 454 -12.42 -34.23 21.37
C GLU A 454 -11.94 -35.58 21.91
N THR A 455 -10.65 -35.91 21.79
CA THR A 455 -10.11 -37.15 22.39
C THR A 455 -10.17 -37.12 23.91
N LEU A 456 -9.79 -36.00 24.53
CA LEU A 456 -9.86 -35.81 25.98
C LEU A 456 -11.31 -35.84 26.50
N GLU A 457 -12.25 -35.23 25.78
CA GLU A 457 -13.69 -35.30 26.10
C GLU A 457 -14.21 -36.73 26.03
N LYS A 458 -13.83 -37.50 25.00
CA LYS A 458 -14.17 -38.93 24.87
C LYS A 458 -13.57 -39.75 26.02
N GLU A 459 -12.34 -39.48 26.44
CA GLU A 459 -11.72 -40.12 27.61
C GLU A 459 -12.41 -39.75 28.92
N VAL A 460 -12.69 -38.47 29.17
CA VAL A 460 -13.43 -38.00 30.36
C VAL A 460 -14.81 -38.65 30.43
N GLN A 461 -15.53 -38.77 29.31
CA GLN A 461 -16.81 -39.49 29.28
C GLN A 461 -16.65 -40.99 29.59
N GLN A 462 -15.58 -41.65 29.14
CA GLN A 462 -15.29 -43.04 29.51
C GLN A 462 -14.99 -43.18 31.00
N TRP A 463 -14.16 -42.30 31.57
CA TRP A 463 -13.85 -42.29 32.99
C TRP A 463 -15.08 -42.01 33.86
N GLN A 464 -15.94 -41.07 33.45
CA GLN A 464 -17.23 -40.82 34.11
C GLN A 464 -18.11 -42.08 34.09
N LYS A 465 -18.28 -42.74 32.93
CA LYS A 465 -19.06 -43.99 32.82
C LYS A 465 -18.49 -45.12 33.66
N ARG A 466 -17.16 -45.24 33.78
CA ARG A 466 -16.51 -46.19 34.69
C ARG A 466 -16.82 -45.84 36.15
N ALA A 467 -16.65 -44.58 36.55
CA ALA A 467 -16.89 -44.12 37.92
C ALA A 467 -18.36 -44.27 38.35
N THR A 468 -19.33 -44.02 37.46
CA THR A 468 -20.75 -44.28 37.74
C THR A 468 -21.02 -45.79 37.86
N GLY A 469 -20.42 -46.60 36.99
CA GLY A 469 -20.53 -48.06 37.07
C GLY A 469 -19.95 -48.66 38.36
N GLU A 470 -18.80 -48.17 38.84
CA GLU A 470 -18.27 -48.57 40.15
C GLU A 470 -19.16 -48.08 41.30
N ARG A 471 -19.69 -46.85 41.23
CA ARG A 471 -20.63 -46.34 42.25
C ARG A 471 -21.86 -47.23 42.36
N GLU A 472 -22.49 -47.60 41.24
CA GLU A 472 -23.61 -48.53 41.23
C GLU A 472 -23.28 -49.91 41.82
N ARG A 473 -22.04 -50.40 41.63
CA ARG A 473 -21.59 -51.64 42.27
C ARG A 473 -21.42 -51.47 43.78
N CYS A 474 -20.82 -50.36 44.22
CA CYS A 474 -20.74 -50.02 45.64
C CYS A 474 -22.14 -49.92 46.28
N ASP A 475 -23.10 -49.26 45.62
CA ASP A 475 -24.47 -49.13 46.11
C ASP A 475 -25.17 -50.50 46.21
N LYS A 476 -24.98 -51.39 45.22
CA LYS A 476 -25.48 -52.78 45.26
C LYS A 476 -24.85 -53.60 46.39
N LEU A 477 -23.54 -53.44 46.64
CA LEU A 477 -22.84 -54.11 47.75
C LEU A 477 -23.31 -53.58 49.11
N ILE A 478 -23.50 -52.25 49.25
CA ILE A 478 -24.05 -51.63 50.47
C ILE A 478 -25.48 -52.13 50.72
N TYR A 479 -26.30 -52.26 49.67
CA TYR A 479 -27.64 -52.84 49.78
C TYR A 479 -27.60 -54.31 50.25
N ALA A 480 -26.77 -55.16 49.63
CA ALA A 480 -26.62 -56.55 50.02
C ALA A 480 -26.09 -56.73 51.44
N ILE A 481 -25.16 -55.88 51.89
CA ILE A 481 -24.69 -55.85 53.28
C ILE A 481 -25.84 -55.51 54.23
N ARG A 482 -26.65 -54.50 53.93
CA ARG A 482 -27.83 -54.15 54.75
C ARG A 482 -28.86 -55.28 54.82
N GLU A 483 -29.13 -55.96 53.70
CA GLU A 483 -30.03 -57.11 53.65
C GLU A 483 -29.51 -58.28 54.52
N HIS A 484 -28.21 -58.57 54.45
CA HIS A 484 -27.57 -59.54 55.34
C HIS A 484 -27.55 -59.11 56.81
N GLU A 485 -27.35 -57.83 57.13
CA GLU A 485 -27.47 -57.30 58.49
C GLU A 485 -28.89 -57.46 59.02
N ASP A 486 -29.91 -57.17 58.20
CA ASP A 486 -31.32 -57.35 58.54
C ASP A 486 -31.70 -58.81 58.79
N ASP A 487 -31.21 -59.73 57.96
CA ASP A 487 -31.41 -61.17 58.17
C ASP A 487 -30.65 -61.69 59.38
N LEU A 488 -29.43 -61.22 59.65
CA LEU A 488 -28.73 -61.52 60.90
C LEU A 488 -29.48 -60.96 62.12
N ARG A 489 -30.09 -59.78 62.02
CA ARG A 489 -30.98 -59.23 63.08
C ARG A 489 -32.20 -60.12 63.30
N LYS A 490 -32.89 -60.57 62.23
CA LYS A 490 -34.02 -61.52 62.32
C LYS A 490 -33.59 -62.84 62.95
N ARG A 491 -32.49 -63.44 62.49
CA ARG A 491 -31.96 -64.72 63.02
C ARG A 491 -31.55 -64.62 64.49
N ARG A 492 -30.97 -63.48 64.91
CA ARG A 492 -30.67 -63.23 66.34
C ARG A 492 -31.95 -63.13 67.18
N GLU A 493 -33.00 -62.50 66.67
CA GLU A 493 -34.30 -62.43 67.36
C GLU A 493 -35.03 -63.78 67.40
N GLU A 494 -34.94 -64.58 66.33
CA GLU A 494 -35.41 -65.98 66.31
C GLU A 494 -34.66 -66.84 67.33
N LEU A 495 -33.33 -66.73 67.38
CA LEU A 495 -32.50 -67.42 68.36
C LEU A 495 -32.87 -67.01 69.78
N ARG A 496 -33.04 -65.70 70.05
CA ARG A 496 -33.47 -65.17 71.34
C ARG A 496 -34.82 -65.74 71.77
N LYS A 497 -35.79 -65.84 70.86
CA LYS A 497 -37.11 -66.48 71.11
C LYS A 497 -36.98 -67.99 71.37
N ALA A 498 -36.10 -68.68 70.64
CA ALA A 498 -35.84 -70.10 70.84
C ALA A 498 -35.14 -70.37 72.19
N GLU A 499 -34.16 -69.54 72.57
CA GLU A 499 -33.51 -69.57 73.88
C GLU A 499 -34.49 -69.29 75.02
N GLU A 500 -35.38 -68.30 74.87
CA GLU A 500 -36.47 -68.06 75.82
C GLU A 500 -37.42 -69.27 75.92
N ALA A 501 -37.76 -69.93 74.81
CA ALA A 501 -38.61 -71.12 74.79
C ALA A 501 -37.92 -72.33 75.45
N VAL A 502 -36.62 -72.54 75.19
CA VAL A 502 -35.80 -73.56 75.86
C VAL A 502 -35.65 -73.23 77.35
N ALA A 503 -35.50 -71.96 77.73
CA ALA A 503 -35.45 -71.55 79.14
C ALA A 503 -36.80 -71.74 79.85
N LYS A 504 -37.93 -71.50 79.18
CA LYS A 504 -39.28 -71.83 79.68
C LYS A 504 -39.46 -73.34 79.84
N SER A 505 -39.13 -74.12 78.81
CA SER A 505 -39.18 -75.59 78.84
C SER A 505 -38.26 -76.18 79.90
N LYS A 506 -37.04 -75.66 80.10
CA LYS A 506 -36.15 -76.02 81.22
C LYS A 506 -36.78 -75.69 82.57
N LYS A 507 -37.32 -74.47 82.76
CA LYS A 507 -38.03 -74.10 84.00
C LYS A 507 -39.27 -74.96 84.26
N GLU A 508 -39.95 -75.42 83.21
CA GLU A 508 -41.07 -76.35 83.32
C GLU A 508 -40.60 -77.77 83.66
N ALA A 509 -39.56 -78.27 82.99
CA ALA A 509 -38.91 -79.53 83.30
C ALA A 509 -38.35 -79.54 84.73
N ASP A 510 -37.75 -78.45 85.20
CA ASP A 510 -37.29 -78.24 86.57
C ASP A 510 -38.48 -78.19 87.55
N LYS A 511 -39.61 -77.58 87.18
CA LYS A 511 -40.86 -77.66 87.97
C LYS A 511 -41.44 -79.07 88.01
N TYR A 512 -41.39 -79.83 86.92
CA TYR A 512 -41.82 -81.23 86.88
C TYR A 512 -40.85 -82.12 87.68
N ALA A 513 -39.54 -81.90 87.59
CA ALA A 513 -38.53 -82.57 88.38
C ALA A 513 -38.62 -82.20 89.88
N ALA A 514 -38.96 -80.95 90.19
CA ALA A 514 -39.25 -80.49 91.55
C ALA A 514 -40.58 -81.07 92.08
N LYS A 515 -41.62 -81.21 91.24
CA LYS A 515 -42.84 -81.96 91.57
C LYS A 515 -42.56 -83.44 91.79
N MET A 516 -41.73 -84.08 90.96
CA MET A 516 -41.29 -85.46 91.16
C MET A 516 -40.46 -85.60 92.45
N LYS A 517 -39.58 -84.64 92.76
CA LYS A 517 -38.86 -84.58 94.04
C LYS A 517 -39.78 -84.30 95.24
N ALA A 518 -40.83 -83.49 95.10
CA ALA A 518 -41.80 -83.21 96.16
C ALA A 518 -42.77 -84.38 96.40
N MET A 519 -43.20 -85.06 95.34
CA MET A 519 -43.92 -86.35 95.42
C MET A 519 -43.03 -87.44 96.02
N SER A 520 -41.72 -87.44 95.71
CA SER A 520 -40.74 -88.30 96.36
C SER A 520 -40.56 -87.97 97.85
N HIS A 521 -40.56 -86.69 98.24
CA HIS A 521 -40.35 -86.31 99.64
C HIS A 521 -41.54 -86.67 100.54
N ASN A 522 -42.78 -86.62 100.02
CA ASN A 522 -43.98 -87.08 100.73
C ASN A 522 -44.28 -88.59 100.56
N HIS A 523 -43.43 -89.35 99.88
CA HIS A 523 -43.44 -90.82 99.92
C HIS A 523 -42.13 -91.40 100.46
N SER A 524 -41.47 -90.66 101.37
CA SER A 524 -40.27 -91.08 102.11
C SER A 524 -40.58 -92.06 103.25
N SER A 525 -41.33 -93.13 102.98
CA SER A 525 -41.61 -94.21 103.93
C SER A 525 -41.79 -95.60 103.31
N SER A 526 -41.57 -95.79 102.00
CA SER A 526 -41.72 -97.10 101.34
C SER A 526 -40.91 -97.23 100.03
N ALA A 527 -39.57 -97.21 100.10
CA ALA A 527 -38.72 -97.45 98.92
C ALA A 527 -37.42 -98.24 99.18
N ASN A 528 -36.92 -98.31 100.43
CA ASN A 528 -35.66 -99.00 100.78
C ASN A 528 -35.65 -100.53 100.59
N SER A 529 -36.72 -101.14 100.06
CA SER A 529 -36.75 -102.56 99.69
C SER A 529 -36.31 -102.82 98.24
N ARG A 530 -36.62 -101.92 97.31
CA ARG A 530 -36.51 -102.22 95.86
C ARG A 530 -35.12 -101.90 95.28
N GLU A 531 -34.40 -100.96 95.87
CA GLU A 531 -33.01 -100.67 95.51
C GLU A 531 -32.05 -101.75 96.04
N HIS A 532 -32.34 -102.34 97.21
CA HIS A 532 -31.62 -103.51 97.72
C HIS A 532 -31.79 -104.74 96.81
N ASP A 533 -33.01 -105.02 96.34
CA ASP A 533 -33.26 -106.17 95.47
C ASP A 533 -32.57 -106.03 94.11
N LEU A 534 -32.63 -104.84 93.49
CA LEU A 534 -31.92 -104.54 92.24
C LEU A 534 -30.40 -104.57 92.41
N GLN A 535 -29.85 -104.09 93.53
CA GLN A 535 -28.43 -104.24 93.83
C GLN A 535 -28.05 -105.73 93.95
N SER A 536 -28.92 -106.58 94.53
CA SER A 536 -28.71 -108.04 94.56
C SER A 536 -28.74 -108.69 93.16
N GLU A 537 -29.55 -108.19 92.24
CA GLU A 537 -29.59 -108.66 90.85
C GLU A 537 -28.36 -108.23 90.06
N VAL A 538 -27.87 -106.99 90.28
CA VAL A 538 -26.59 -106.52 89.73
C VAL A 538 -25.43 -107.39 90.24
N ASP A 539 -25.40 -107.73 91.53
CA ASP A 539 -24.35 -108.61 92.09
C ASP A 539 -24.43 -110.05 91.56
N LYS A 540 -25.63 -110.58 91.32
CA LYS A 540 -25.82 -111.89 90.64
C LYS A 540 -25.29 -111.85 89.20
N CYS A 541 -25.65 -110.84 88.41
CA CYS A 541 -25.13 -110.66 87.05
C CYS A 541 -23.61 -110.46 87.03
N MET A 542 -23.06 -109.67 87.96
CA MET A 542 -21.62 -109.40 88.04
C MET A 542 -20.81 -110.62 88.54
N THR A 543 -21.47 -111.60 89.18
CA THR A 543 -20.85 -112.90 89.52
C THR A 543 -20.69 -113.80 88.29
N ILE A 544 -21.59 -113.72 87.30
CA ILE A 544 -21.50 -114.51 86.05
C ILE A 544 -20.31 -114.04 85.20
N LEU A 545 -20.02 -112.73 85.19
CA LEU A 545 -18.96 -112.16 84.37
C LEU A 545 -17.55 -112.32 84.97
N LYS A 546 -17.43 -112.56 86.28
CA LYS A 546 -16.15 -112.74 87.00
C LYS A 546 -15.53 -114.13 86.76
N CYS A 547 -14.20 -114.18 86.70
CA CYS A 547 -13.45 -115.42 86.58
C CYS A 547 -13.60 -116.27 87.86
N SER A 548 -14.01 -117.53 87.68
CA SER A 548 -14.34 -118.46 88.76
C SER A 548 -13.15 -118.83 89.66
N THR A 549 -11.92 -118.59 89.23
CA THR A 549 -10.71 -118.97 89.97
C THR A 549 -10.14 -117.83 90.83
N CYS A 550 -10.25 -116.57 90.41
CA CYS A 550 -9.64 -115.43 91.13
C CYS A 550 -10.65 -114.39 91.65
N LYS A 551 -11.93 -114.41 91.22
CA LYS A 551 -13.03 -113.52 91.64
C LYS A 551 -12.82 -111.99 91.54
N MET A 552 -11.63 -111.51 91.20
CA MET A 552 -11.30 -110.08 91.14
C MET A 552 -11.41 -109.48 89.74
N HIS A 553 -11.33 -110.28 88.68
CA HIS A 553 -11.38 -109.82 87.28
C HIS A 553 -12.41 -110.63 86.47
N MET A 554 -12.89 -110.06 85.36
CA MET A 554 -13.84 -110.71 84.46
C MET A 554 -13.20 -111.88 83.69
N ARG A 555 -14.00 -112.81 83.15
CA ARG A 555 -13.48 -113.92 82.33
C ARG A 555 -12.86 -113.37 81.03
N ASN A 556 -11.54 -113.30 81.02
CA ASN A 556 -10.75 -112.76 79.91
C ASN A 556 -10.58 -113.79 78.78
N THR A 557 -10.87 -113.37 77.55
CA THR A 557 -10.54 -114.05 76.27
C THR A 557 -11.27 -115.37 75.98
N VAL A 558 -12.16 -115.34 74.98
CA VAL A 558 -12.40 -116.51 74.11
C VAL A 558 -11.23 -116.62 73.14
N ILE A 559 -10.72 -117.83 72.88
CA ILE A 559 -9.78 -118.07 71.78
C ILE A 559 -10.60 -117.90 70.49
N THR A 560 -10.52 -116.78 69.77
CA THR A 560 -9.33 -116.23 69.09
C THR A 560 -8.85 -114.86 69.63
N LYS A 561 -7.54 -114.59 69.49
CA LYS A 561 -6.81 -113.51 70.18
C LYS A 561 -7.36 -112.09 69.96
N CYS A 562 -7.59 -111.42 71.10
CA CYS A 562 -7.46 -109.97 71.40
C CYS A 562 -7.25 -109.01 70.19
N MET A 563 -8.10 -108.04 69.90
CA MET A 563 -8.72 -107.04 70.81
C MET A 563 -7.65 -106.23 71.59
N HIS A 564 -7.15 -105.16 70.97
CA HIS A 564 -6.40 -104.07 71.61
C HIS A 564 -6.75 -102.73 70.95
N CYS A 565 -6.67 -101.66 71.74
CA CYS A 565 -6.95 -100.28 71.33
C CYS A 565 -5.70 -99.56 70.82
N LYS A 566 -5.86 -98.66 69.85
CA LYS A 566 -5.28 -97.30 69.92
C LYS A 566 -6.01 -96.34 68.98
N ALA A 567 -5.76 -95.04 69.17
CA ALA A 567 -6.25 -93.95 68.34
C ALA A 567 -5.33 -93.68 67.13
N ASP A 568 -5.72 -92.65 66.38
CA ASP A 568 -4.96 -91.82 65.43
C ASP A 568 -5.17 -92.05 63.92
N HIS A 569 -5.68 -90.96 63.33
CA HIS A 569 -5.32 -90.30 62.06
C HIS A 569 -5.47 -91.00 60.69
N GLU A 570 -5.98 -90.16 59.78
CA GLU A 570 -5.65 -90.09 58.34
C GLU A 570 -6.05 -91.28 57.43
N SER A 571 -6.22 -91.09 56.11
CA SER A 571 -6.65 -89.93 55.30
C SER A 571 -6.79 -90.41 53.84
N HIS A 572 -7.20 -89.51 52.94
CA HIS A 572 -7.01 -89.62 51.48
C HIS A 572 -7.73 -90.79 50.76
N VAL A 573 -8.78 -90.46 49.98
CA VAL A 573 -8.71 -90.12 48.54
C VAL A 573 -8.71 -91.35 47.63
N ASN A 574 -9.74 -91.42 46.80
CA ASN A 574 -9.65 -91.53 45.34
C ASN A 574 -11.05 -91.23 44.78
N PHE A 575 -11.28 -90.82 43.54
CA PHE A 575 -10.59 -90.10 42.44
C PHE A 575 -11.56 -90.28 41.24
N LEU A 576 -11.33 -89.56 40.14
CA LEU A 576 -12.14 -89.58 38.90
C LEU A 576 -13.48 -88.80 39.01
N ASP A 577 -13.89 -88.01 38.01
CA ASP A 577 -13.29 -87.84 36.67
C ASP A 577 -13.49 -86.45 36.02
N SER A 578 -12.55 -86.13 35.14
CA SER A 578 -12.65 -85.30 33.92
C SER A 578 -13.59 -84.07 33.85
N PHE A 579 -13.01 -82.90 33.58
CA PHE A 579 -12.94 -82.39 32.19
C PHE A 579 -11.91 -81.25 32.06
N ALA A 580 -11.10 -81.29 30.99
CA ALA A 580 -10.27 -80.16 30.56
C ALA A 580 -10.99 -79.35 29.47
N TRP A 581 -10.53 -78.13 29.16
CA TRP A 581 -10.29 -77.71 27.76
C TRP A 581 -9.43 -76.44 27.66
N PHE A 582 -8.73 -76.35 26.53
CA PHE A 582 -7.80 -75.30 26.06
C PHE A 582 -8.38 -73.87 26.11
N SER A 583 -7.58 -72.78 26.12
CA SER A 583 -6.57 -72.52 25.10
C SER A 583 -5.58 -71.39 25.43
N SER A 584 -4.31 -71.60 25.06
CA SER A 584 -3.33 -70.52 24.83
C SER A 584 -3.45 -70.00 23.39
N SER A 585 -3.24 -68.70 23.14
CA SER A 585 -2.49 -68.22 21.94
C SER A 585 -2.32 -66.69 21.84
N VAL A 586 -1.06 -66.29 21.62
CA VAL A 586 -0.61 -65.30 20.60
C VAL A 586 -0.91 -63.81 20.82
N LEU A 587 0.17 -63.09 21.20
CA LEU A 587 0.57 -61.77 20.69
C LEU A 587 1.23 -61.93 19.29
N PRO A 588 1.40 -60.87 18.46
CA PRO A 588 1.21 -59.44 18.75
C PRO A 588 0.15 -58.72 17.91
#